data_AF-A0A943M7V5-F1
#
_entry.id   AF-A0A943M7V5-F1
#
_cell.length_a   1.000
_cell.length_b   1.000
_cell.length_c   1.000
_cell.angle_alpha   90.00
_cell.angle_beta   90.00
_cell.angle_gamma   90.00
#
_symmetry.space_group_name_H-M   'P 1'
#
loop_
_entity.id
_entity.type
_entity.pdbx_description
1 polymer ?
#
loop_
_entity_poly.entity_id
_entity_poly.type
_entity_poly.pdbx_seq_one_letter_code
_entity_poly.pdbx_strand_id
1 'polypeptide(L)'
;YNADSWALSPTSDAGLLHLTEKVTNATPAKISHDTPSPGQTGTLYGWSSSSSMARSGQLPMAKMVVKELLGGAPSGSDTPSAPEPPSDSETPTGADTSTETAPPQALQSAPGMSQSGQTESDPEGMAEVPADNSIQPRIETSILDVESVSGAGMQGGDSGGPFFVDGKLAGLATAGTANGDPDLPSPSAAITTLAGTAEWIDNIVSGRDTQSVLTAENTPAPPKNIQTSGDNIWGYLAIAVLGLAVAAVGSRIRIARQ
;
A
#
# COMPACT_ATOMS: atom_id res chain seq x y z
N TYR A 1 -11.45 -12.50 27.40
CA TYR A 1 -10.38 -11.69 28.00
C TYR A 1 -10.81 -10.24 27.96
N ASN A 2 -10.65 -9.49 29.06
CA ASN A 2 -10.89 -8.05 29.06
C ASN A 2 -9.60 -7.30 28.78
N ALA A 3 -9.69 -6.17 28.10
CA ALA A 3 -8.58 -5.24 27.88
C ALA A 3 -8.81 -3.95 28.66
N ASP A 4 -7.73 -3.37 29.20
CA ASP A 4 -7.76 -2.14 30.01
C ASP A 4 -6.91 -1.01 29.42
N SER A 5 -5.98 -1.34 28.51
CA SER A 5 -5.08 -0.40 27.88
C SER A 5 -4.65 -0.86 26.48
N TRP A 6 -4.18 0.08 25.67
CA TRP A 6 -3.78 -0.14 24.28
C TRP A 6 -2.65 0.80 23.87
N ALA A 7 -1.91 0.43 22.84
CA ALA A 7 -0.90 1.28 22.23
C ALA A 7 -1.01 1.22 20.71
N LEU A 8 -0.83 2.36 20.04
CA LEU A 8 -0.87 2.46 18.58
C LEU A 8 0.53 2.77 18.09
N SER A 9 1.02 2.01 17.11
CA SER A 9 2.34 2.23 16.55
C SER A 9 2.39 3.60 15.86
N PRO A 10 3.43 4.42 16.11
CA PRO A 10 3.59 5.69 15.40
C PRO A 10 4.06 5.51 13.95
N THR A 11 4.61 4.35 13.59
CA THR A 11 5.35 4.13 12.33
C THR A 11 4.84 2.95 11.51
N SER A 12 3.78 2.27 11.95
CA SER A 12 3.22 1.09 11.26
C SER A 12 1.72 0.95 11.48
N ASP A 13 1.09 0.13 10.66
CA ASP A 13 -0.29 -0.33 10.87
C ASP A 13 -0.34 -1.48 11.89
N ALA A 14 0.07 -1.19 13.13
CA ALA A 14 0.07 -2.16 14.23
C ALA A 14 -0.44 -1.52 15.52
N GLY A 15 -1.24 -2.28 16.28
CA GLY A 15 -1.72 -1.90 17.60
C GLY A 15 -1.53 -3.03 18.61
N LEU A 16 -1.36 -2.66 19.87
CA LEU A 16 -1.25 -3.59 20.99
C LEU A 16 -2.43 -3.40 21.93
N LEU A 17 -2.98 -4.50 22.44
CA LEU A 17 -3.98 -4.51 23.51
C LEU A 17 -3.38 -5.23 24.71
N HIS A 18 -3.44 -4.61 25.88
CA HIS A 18 -3.12 -5.29 27.13
C HIS A 18 -4.33 -6.06 27.61
N LEU A 19 -4.13 -7.34 27.93
CA LEU A 19 -5.16 -8.18 28.53
C LEU A 19 -5.00 -8.16 30.05
N THR A 20 -6.10 -7.87 30.75
CA THR A 20 -6.19 -7.87 32.22
C THR A 20 -5.88 -9.24 32.85
N GLU A 21 -6.02 -10.31 32.06
CA GLU A 21 -5.76 -11.68 32.47
C GLU A 21 -4.76 -12.32 31.52
N LYS A 22 -3.79 -13.04 32.10
CA LYS A 22 -2.82 -13.80 31.33
C LYS A 22 -3.52 -14.92 30.55
N VAL A 23 -3.27 -15.00 29.25
CA VAL A 23 -3.64 -16.14 28.43
C VAL A 23 -2.81 -17.35 28.86
N THR A 24 -3.46 -18.41 29.35
CA THR A 24 -2.79 -19.62 29.89
C THR A 24 -2.87 -20.82 28.97
N ASN A 25 -3.76 -20.79 27.99
CA ASN A 25 -4.01 -21.89 27.05
C ASN A 25 -3.33 -21.69 25.68
N ALA A 26 -2.44 -20.71 25.56
CA ALA A 26 -1.67 -20.45 24.34
C ALA A 26 -0.24 -19.99 24.69
N THR A 27 0.70 -20.26 23.78
CA THR A 27 2.06 -19.72 23.86
C THR A 27 2.14 -18.51 22.92
N PRO A 28 2.47 -17.31 23.42
CA PRO A 28 2.67 -16.15 22.56
C PRO A 28 3.77 -16.42 21.54
N ALA A 29 3.54 -16.04 20.28
CA ALA A 29 4.56 -16.09 19.28
C ALA A 29 5.65 -15.05 19.54
N LYS A 30 6.87 -15.32 19.09
CA LYS A 30 7.95 -14.33 19.08
C LYS A 30 7.73 -13.35 17.93
N ILE A 31 8.01 -12.08 18.15
CA ILE A 31 8.03 -11.05 17.10
C ILE A 31 9.31 -11.23 16.26
N SER A 32 9.20 -11.07 14.95
CA SER A 32 10.38 -10.99 14.08
C SER A 32 10.94 -9.58 14.10
N HIS A 33 12.25 -9.48 14.31
CA HIS A 33 13.01 -8.23 14.12
C HIS A 33 13.61 -8.15 12.71
N ASP A 34 13.48 -9.23 11.94
CA ASP A 34 14.03 -9.36 10.60
C ASP A 34 12.91 -9.18 9.58
N THR A 35 13.19 -8.41 8.53
CA THR A 35 12.32 -8.29 7.36
C THR A 35 12.43 -9.56 6.52
N PRO A 36 11.31 -10.27 6.24
CA PRO A 36 11.33 -11.41 5.33
C PRO A 36 11.90 -11.05 3.96
N SER A 37 12.81 -11.91 3.46
CA SER A 37 13.46 -11.77 2.16
C SER A 37 12.65 -12.44 1.04
N PRO A 38 12.77 -11.96 -0.21
CA PRO A 38 12.23 -12.65 -1.38
C PRO A 38 12.56 -14.14 -1.42
N GLY A 39 11.57 -14.96 -1.76
CA GLY A 39 11.67 -16.42 -1.80
C GLY A 39 11.40 -17.12 -0.46
N GLN A 40 11.40 -16.41 0.67
CA GLN A 40 10.99 -17.02 1.94
C GLN A 40 9.49 -17.36 1.92
N THR A 41 9.14 -18.49 2.52
CA THR A 41 7.75 -18.93 2.65
C THR A 41 7.27 -18.67 4.06
N GLY A 42 6.08 -18.11 4.17
CA GLY A 42 5.37 -17.92 5.43
C GLY A 42 3.95 -18.48 5.40
N THR A 43 3.29 -18.41 6.54
CA THR A 43 1.88 -18.78 6.69
C THR A 43 1.09 -17.55 7.10
N LEU A 44 0.14 -17.15 6.27
CA LEU A 44 -0.85 -16.14 6.60
C LEU A 44 -2.06 -16.82 7.24
N TYR A 45 -2.50 -16.34 8.38
CA TYR A 45 -3.78 -16.71 8.98
C TYR A 45 -4.75 -15.54 8.85
N GLY A 46 -6.02 -15.87 8.62
CA GLY A 46 -7.07 -14.87 8.44
C GLY A 46 -8.41 -15.36 8.99
N TRP A 47 -9.36 -14.43 9.10
CA TRP A 47 -10.73 -14.74 9.44
C TRP A 47 -11.66 -14.11 8.41
N SER A 48 -12.07 -14.90 7.42
CA SER A 48 -13.14 -14.51 6.50
C SER A 48 -14.39 -15.35 6.74
N SER A 49 -15.54 -14.70 6.88
CA SER A 49 -16.86 -15.35 6.91
C SER A 49 -17.17 -16.15 5.64
N SER A 50 -16.44 -15.85 4.56
CA SER A 50 -16.53 -16.55 3.28
C SER A 50 -15.60 -17.76 3.18
N SER A 51 -14.71 -17.97 4.15
CA SER A 51 -13.73 -19.06 4.14
C SER A 51 -14.39 -20.44 4.21
N SER A 52 -14.08 -21.29 3.22
CA SER A 52 -14.48 -22.71 3.23
C SER A 52 -13.83 -23.47 4.38
N MET A 53 -12.61 -23.11 4.77
CA MET A 53 -11.89 -23.69 5.91
C MET A 53 -12.61 -23.36 7.23
N ALA A 54 -13.04 -22.12 7.43
CA ALA A 54 -13.79 -21.74 8.62
C ALA A 54 -15.09 -22.55 8.73
N ARG A 55 -15.80 -22.76 7.61
CA ARG A 55 -17.03 -23.57 7.56
C ARG A 55 -16.80 -25.04 7.86
N SER A 56 -15.61 -25.58 7.56
CA SER A 56 -15.22 -26.95 7.90
C SER A 56 -14.62 -27.09 9.31
N GLY A 57 -14.62 -26.02 10.12
CA GLY A 57 -14.04 -26.01 11.47
C GLY A 57 -12.51 -26.00 11.47
N GLN A 58 -11.88 -25.68 10.34
CA GLN A 58 -10.44 -25.54 10.21
C GLN A 58 -10.05 -24.07 10.31
N LEU A 59 -8.88 -23.80 10.91
CA LEU A 59 -8.34 -22.44 10.96
C LEU A 59 -7.96 -21.97 9.54
N PRO A 60 -8.57 -20.90 9.00
CA PRO A 60 -8.23 -20.42 7.68
C PRO A 60 -6.78 -19.97 7.59
N MET A 61 -6.09 -20.45 6.58
CA MET A 61 -4.71 -20.09 6.33
C MET A 61 -4.34 -20.21 4.86
N ALA A 62 -3.30 -19.48 4.46
CA ALA A 62 -2.65 -19.59 3.16
C ALA A 62 -1.13 -19.67 3.34
N LYS A 63 -0.48 -20.57 2.60
CA LYS A 63 0.99 -20.54 2.46
C LYS A 63 1.33 -19.48 1.43
N MET A 64 2.15 -18.51 1.82
CA MET A 64 2.56 -17.40 0.96
C MET A 64 4.07 -17.41 0.77
N VAL A 65 4.54 -17.07 -0.43
CA VAL A 65 5.95 -16.80 -0.71
C VAL A 65 6.16 -15.31 -0.87
N VAL A 66 7.19 -14.76 -0.22
CA VAL A 66 7.58 -13.36 -0.36
C VAL A 66 8.13 -13.14 -1.77
N LYS A 67 7.59 -12.14 -2.48
CA LYS A 67 8.05 -11.78 -3.82
C LYS A 67 9.01 -10.62 -3.78
N GLU A 68 8.58 -9.52 -3.18
CA GLU A 68 9.36 -8.31 -3.13
C GLU A 68 8.95 -7.41 -1.96
N LEU A 69 9.78 -6.40 -1.74
CA LEU A 69 9.55 -5.35 -0.77
C LEU A 69 8.94 -4.14 -1.50
N LEU A 70 7.69 -3.84 -1.20
CA LEU A 70 6.97 -2.67 -1.67
C LEU A 70 7.31 -1.47 -0.76
N GLY A 71 8.09 -0.52 -1.29
CA GLY A 71 8.22 0.82 -0.70
C GLY A 71 9.15 0.99 0.51
N GLY A 72 10.39 0.50 0.45
CA GLY A 72 11.45 0.93 1.38
C GLY A 72 12.13 2.22 0.95
N ALA A 73 12.38 3.16 1.88
CA ALA A 73 13.33 4.25 1.62
C ALA A 73 14.73 3.66 1.30
N PRO A 74 15.49 4.22 0.35
CA PRO A 74 16.81 3.69 0.02
C PRO A 74 17.72 3.80 1.25
N SER A 75 18.19 2.67 1.75
CA SER A 75 19.36 2.64 2.63
C SER A 75 20.54 3.21 1.84
N GLY A 76 21.22 4.20 2.41
CA GLY A 76 22.27 4.98 1.75
C GLY A 76 23.28 4.10 1.03
N SER A 77 23.34 4.25 -0.29
CA SER A 77 24.40 3.66 -1.10
C SER A 77 25.59 4.61 -1.11
N ASP A 78 26.56 4.36 -0.22
CA ASP A 78 27.94 4.78 -0.45
C ASP A 78 28.48 4.00 -1.65
N THR A 79 28.40 4.61 -2.84
CA THR A 79 29.14 4.14 -4.02
C THR A 79 29.93 5.31 -4.63
N PRO A 80 31.26 5.22 -4.80
CA PRO A 80 32.08 6.33 -5.26
C PRO A 80 31.80 6.68 -6.73
N SER A 81 31.66 7.98 -7.01
CA SER A 81 31.50 8.53 -8.36
C SER A 81 32.67 8.17 -9.28
N ALA A 82 32.36 7.65 -10.47
CA ALA A 82 33.28 7.58 -11.60
C ALA A 82 32.98 8.71 -12.60
N PRO A 83 34.00 9.24 -13.31
CA PRO A 83 33.95 10.58 -13.90
C PRO A 83 33.34 10.62 -15.31
N GLU A 84 32.72 11.76 -15.62
CA GLU A 84 32.08 12.09 -16.92
C GLU A 84 33.08 12.22 -18.08
N PRO A 85 32.68 11.88 -19.33
CA PRO A 85 33.33 12.37 -20.54
C PRO A 85 32.56 13.53 -21.22
N PRO A 86 33.24 14.39 -21.99
CA PRO A 86 32.74 15.70 -22.41
C PRO A 86 31.94 15.69 -23.72
N SER A 87 31.31 16.85 -23.93
CA SER A 87 30.33 17.25 -24.96
C SER A 87 30.88 17.45 -26.39
N ASP A 88 29.93 17.41 -27.34
CA ASP A 88 29.85 18.09 -28.66
C ASP A 88 30.05 17.32 -29.99
N SER A 89 28.93 17.22 -30.72
CA SER A 89 28.66 17.57 -32.14
C SER A 89 29.34 16.84 -33.34
N GLU A 90 28.51 16.19 -34.17
CA GLU A 90 28.17 16.53 -35.58
C GLU A 90 27.74 15.28 -36.42
N THR A 91 26.59 15.42 -37.11
CA THR A 91 26.01 14.58 -38.20
C THR A 91 26.73 14.80 -39.57
N PRO A 92 26.35 14.26 -40.78
CA PRO A 92 25.25 13.35 -41.19
C PRO A 92 25.55 12.31 -42.31
N THR A 93 24.49 11.59 -42.76
CA THR A 93 24.12 11.25 -44.18
C THR A 93 24.25 9.79 -44.67
N GLY A 94 23.09 9.16 -44.94
CA GLY A 94 22.66 8.77 -46.30
C GLY A 94 22.64 7.28 -46.74
N ALA A 95 21.45 6.83 -47.17
CA ALA A 95 21.13 5.85 -48.25
C ALA A 95 21.59 4.36 -48.08
N ASP A 96 20.92 3.30 -48.55
CA ASP A 96 19.71 3.08 -49.36
C ASP A 96 19.35 1.56 -49.34
N THR A 97 18.12 1.25 -49.78
CA THR A 97 17.61 0.00 -50.41
C THR A 97 16.96 -1.16 -49.62
N SER A 98 15.78 -1.50 -50.15
CA SER A 98 14.66 -2.41 -49.81
C SER A 98 14.96 -3.92 -49.87
N THR A 99 14.16 -4.84 -49.30
CA THR A 99 12.93 -5.41 -49.93
C THR A 99 12.22 -6.41 -48.97
N GLU A 100 10.90 -6.24 -48.79
CA GLU A 100 9.77 -7.23 -48.65
C GLU A 100 9.89 -8.39 -47.62
N THR A 101 8.97 -8.63 -46.66
CA THR A 101 7.49 -8.82 -46.74
C THR A 101 6.84 -8.61 -45.34
N ALA A 102 5.61 -8.11 -45.28
CA ALA A 102 4.78 -7.85 -44.07
C ALA A 102 3.30 -8.26 -44.34
N PRO A 103 2.32 -8.18 -43.40
CA PRO A 103 2.20 -8.55 -41.97
C PRO A 103 0.85 -9.31 -41.70
N PRO A 104 0.22 -9.40 -40.48
CA PRO A 104 -0.28 -8.26 -39.65
C PRO A 104 0.16 -8.34 -38.16
N GLN A 105 0.83 -7.31 -37.65
CA GLN A 105 0.30 -6.12 -36.94
C GLN A 105 -0.09 -6.35 -35.46
N ALA A 106 0.93 -6.29 -34.59
CA ALA A 106 0.83 -5.73 -33.25
C ALA A 106 1.17 -4.24 -33.35
N LEU A 107 0.24 -3.35 -32.99
CA LEU A 107 0.48 -1.91 -32.89
C LEU A 107 1.04 -1.61 -31.50
N GLN A 108 2.37 -1.51 -31.42
CA GLN A 108 3.05 -0.71 -30.42
C GLN A 108 3.10 0.76 -30.87
N SER A 109 3.06 1.61 -29.86
CA SER A 109 2.98 3.06 -29.85
C SER A 109 4.06 3.76 -30.67
N ALA A 110 3.66 4.83 -31.36
CA ALA A 110 4.58 5.84 -31.88
C ALA A 110 4.70 7.02 -30.88
N PRO A 111 5.90 7.59 -30.69
CA PRO A 111 6.16 8.79 -29.90
C PRO A 111 6.08 10.08 -30.75
N GLY A 112 5.72 11.18 -30.11
CA GLY A 112 5.99 12.54 -30.60
C GLY A 112 4.75 13.36 -30.98
N MET A 113 4.29 14.20 -30.04
CA MET A 113 3.84 15.56 -30.36
C MET A 113 4.11 16.46 -29.15
N SER A 114 4.85 17.53 -29.45
CA SER A 114 5.26 18.61 -28.56
C SER A 114 4.05 19.26 -27.87
N GLN A 115 4.07 19.28 -26.53
CA GLN A 115 3.09 20.05 -25.77
C GLN A 115 3.53 21.51 -25.73
N SER A 116 2.96 22.29 -26.66
CA SER A 116 2.91 23.74 -26.60
C SER A 116 2.26 24.19 -25.30
N GLY A 117 2.89 25.15 -24.63
CA GLY A 117 2.42 25.72 -23.38
C GLY A 117 0.99 26.25 -23.47
N GLN A 118 0.22 25.93 -22.46
CA GLN A 118 -0.89 26.76 -22.02
C GLN A 118 -0.75 26.98 -20.53
N THR A 119 -0.44 28.25 -20.23
CA THR A 119 -0.55 28.93 -18.95
C THR A 119 -1.82 28.50 -18.22
N GLU A 120 -1.66 27.81 -17.09
CA GLU A 120 -2.73 27.61 -16.13
C GLU A 120 -2.91 28.93 -15.38
N SER A 121 -4.07 29.54 -15.56
CA SER A 121 -4.48 30.75 -14.86
C SER A 121 -4.72 30.43 -13.39
N ASP A 122 -3.89 31.02 -12.52
CA ASP A 122 -4.09 31.10 -11.07
C ASP A 122 -5.49 31.65 -10.74
N PRO A 123 -6.32 30.94 -9.97
CA PRO A 123 -7.41 31.58 -9.26
C PRO A 123 -6.84 32.26 -8.01
N GLU A 124 -6.59 33.57 -8.11
CA GLU A 124 -6.33 34.45 -6.97
C GLU A 124 -7.42 34.25 -5.90
N GLY A 125 -7.05 33.74 -4.71
CA GLY A 125 -7.98 33.71 -3.58
C GLY A 125 -7.83 32.59 -2.54
N MET A 126 -6.91 31.63 -2.71
CA MET A 126 -6.53 30.73 -1.61
C MET A 126 -5.20 31.23 -1.05
N ALA A 127 -5.25 31.89 0.10
CA ALA A 127 -4.05 32.03 0.92
C ALA A 127 -3.50 30.63 1.16
N GLU A 128 -2.25 30.39 0.73
CA GLU A 128 -1.48 29.22 1.14
C GLU A 128 -1.45 29.20 2.66
N VAL A 129 -2.32 28.38 3.26
CA VAL A 129 -2.11 27.94 4.62
C VAL A 129 -0.88 27.05 4.52
N PRO A 130 0.25 27.41 5.16
CA PRO A 130 1.44 26.57 5.10
C PRO A 130 1.00 25.19 5.58
N ALA A 131 1.23 24.18 4.73
CA ALA A 131 1.05 22.80 5.13
C ALA A 131 1.91 22.61 6.37
N ASP A 132 1.25 22.45 7.51
CA ASP A 132 1.90 22.07 8.75
C ASP A 132 2.44 20.65 8.53
N ASN A 133 3.69 20.57 8.10
CA ASN A 133 4.41 19.33 7.79
C ASN A 133 4.65 18.47 9.05
N SER A 134 4.03 18.79 10.19
CA SER A 134 4.34 18.15 11.47
C SER A 134 3.62 16.84 11.74
N ILE A 135 2.56 16.46 11.01
CA ILE A 135 1.90 15.14 11.22
C ILE A 135 1.37 14.53 9.91
N GLN A 136 2.27 14.09 9.04
CA GLN A 136 1.94 12.99 8.12
C GLN A 136 2.44 11.71 8.80
N PRO A 137 1.59 10.71 9.14
CA PRO A 137 2.08 9.44 9.65
C PRO A 137 2.91 8.79 8.54
N ARG A 138 4.22 8.86 8.68
CA ARG A 138 5.15 8.14 7.80
C ARG A 138 5.09 6.70 8.27
N ILE A 139 4.41 5.85 7.50
CA ILE A 139 4.58 4.41 7.68
C ILE A 139 6.01 4.11 7.24
N GLU A 140 6.89 3.89 8.22
CA GLU A 140 8.31 3.62 8.01
C GLU A 140 8.58 2.12 7.83
N THR A 141 7.58 1.28 8.15
CA THR A 141 7.65 -0.15 7.89
C THR A 141 7.50 -0.45 6.42
N SER A 142 8.41 -1.28 5.90
CA SER A 142 8.29 -1.82 4.56
C SER A 142 7.04 -2.68 4.42
N ILE A 143 6.43 -2.67 3.24
CA ILE A 143 5.33 -3.56 2.87
C ILE A 143 5.93 -4.70 2.05
N LEU A 144 5.47 -5.93 2.24
CA LEU A 144 5.83 -7.07 1.38
C LEU A 144 4.69 -7.34 0.41
N ASP A 145 5.02 -7.67 -0.83
CA ASP A 145 4.11 -8.45 -1.67
C ASP A 145 4.37 -9.94 -1.44
N VAL A 146 3.32 -10.68 -1.11
CA VAL A 146 3.38 -12.13 -0.94
C VAL A 146 2.36 -12.81 -1.83
N GLU A 147 2.74 -13.95 -2.43
CA GLU A 147 1.87 -14.72 -3.34
C GLU A 147 1.55 -16.09 -2.74
N SER A 148 0.31 -16.54 -2.86
CA SER A 148 -0.12 -17.84 -2.40
C SER A 148 0.45 -18.97 -3.24
N VAL A 149 0.97 -19.99 -2.55
CA VAL A 149 1.41 -21.26 -3.14
C VAL A 149 0.51 -22.43 -2.73
N SER A 150 -0.60 -22.13 -2.04
CA SER A 150 -1.53 -23.12 -1.50
C SER A 150 -2.88 -23.17 -2.20
N GLY A 151 -3.13 -22.24 -3.13
CA GLY A 151 -4.43 -22.07 -3.80
C GLY A 151 -5.49 -21.35 -2.97
N ALA A 152 -5.22 -21.05 -1.69
CA ALA A 152 -6.01 -20.12 -0.88
C ALA A 152 -5.61 -18.67 -1.18
N GLY A 153 -6.49 -17.69 -0.96
CA GLY A 153 -6.21 -16.29 -1.21
C GLY A 153 -6.75 -15.37 -0.13
N MET A 154 -6.26 -14.13 -0.13
CA MET A 154 -6.64 -13.04 0.76
C MET A 154 -8.03 -12.51 0.40
N GLN A 155 -8.90 -12.35 1.38
CA GLN A 155 -10.26 -11.82 1.21
C GLN A 155 -10.54 -10.66 2.17
N GLY A 156 -11.69 -10.01 1.96
CA GLY A 156 -12.28 -9.15 2.98
C GLY A 156 -12.42 -9.90 4.31
N GLY A 157 -11.95 -9.28 5.38
CA GLY A 157 -11.90 -9.85 6.74
C GLY A 157 -10.54 -10.41 7.16
N ASP A 158 -9.64 -10.68 6.22
CA ASP A 158 -8.29 -11.19 6.54
C ASP A 158 -7.29 -10.07 6.92
N SER A 159 -7.68 -8.80 6.77
CA SER A 159 -6.90 -7.63 7.17
C SER A 159 -6.65 -7.62 8.69
N GLY A 160 -5.42 -7.29 9.11
CA GLY A 160 -4.90 -7.47 10.46
C GLY A 160 -4.48 -8.92 10.79
N GLY A 161 -4.70 -9.87 9.88
CA GLY A 161 -4.33 -11.28 10.05
C GLY A 161 -2.81 -11.48 10.19
N PRO A 162 -2.34 -12.37 11.07
CA PRO A 162 -0.91 -12.54 11.33
C PRO A 162 -0.21 -13.33 10.22
N PHE A 163 0.92 -12.82 9.75
CA PHE A 163 1.83 -13.49 8.83
C PHE A 163 3.07 -14.01 9.56
N PHE A 164 3.27 -15.32 9.53
CA PHE A 164 4.39 -16.00 10.20
C PHE A 164 5.46 -16.44 9.20
N VAL A 165 6.72 -16.15 9.51
CA VAL A 165 7.91 -16.69 8.82
C VAL A 165 8.82 -17.30 9.88
N ASP A 166 9.30 -18.53 9.64
CA ASP A 166 10.18 -19.26 10.56
C ASP A 166 9.65 -19.34 12.01
N GLY A 167 8.32 -19.44 12.15
CA GLY A 167 7.63 -19.52 13.46
C GLY A 167 7.58 -18.21 14.25
N LYS A 168 8.01 -17.07 13.67
CA LYS A 168 7.91 -15.74 14.25
C LYS A 168 6.83 -14.92 13.55
N LEU A 169 6.15 -14.04 14.29
CA LEU A 169 5.22 -13.07 13.73
C LEU A 169 6.02 -12.00 12.97
N ALA A 170 5.96 -12.05 11.65
CA ALA A 170 6.78 -11.22 10.77
C ALA A 170 6.04 -10.00 10.22
N GLY A 171 4.71 -10.06 10.16
CA GLY A 171 3.90 -8.99 9.62
C GLY A 171 2.40 -9.17 9.87
N LEU A 172 1.65 -8.15 9.49
CA LEU A 172 0.19 -8.11 9.52
C LEU A 172 -0.32 -7.90 8.10
N ALA A 173 -1.36 -8.64 7.72
CA ALA A 173 -1.93 -8.53 6.39
C ALA A 173 -2.75 -7.25 6.24
N THR A 174 -2.52 -6.49 5.18
CA THR A 174 -3.17 -5.19 4.96
C THR A 174 -4.31 -5.32 3.96
N ALA A 175 -3.99 -5.80 2.75
CA ALA A 175 -4.90 -5.87 1.62
C ALA A 175 -4.50 -6.99 0.64
N GLY A 176 -5.41 -7.41 -0.23
CA GLY A 176 -5.03 -8.17 -1.44
C GLY A 176 -4.36 -7.27 -2.47
N THR A 177 -3.34 -7.75 -3.16
CA THR A 177 -2.58 -6.94 -4.15
C THR A 177 -2.93 -7.26 -5.60
N ALA A 178 -3.65 -8.37 -5.86
CA ALA A 178 -4.07 -8.69 -7.22
C ALA A 178 -5.28 -7.86 -7.66
N ASN A 179 -5.19 -7.26 -8.84
CA ASN A 179 -6.32 -6.67 -9.55
C ASN A 179 -7.15 -7.77 -10.21
N GLY A 180 -7.95 -8.48 -9.41
CA GLY A 180 -8.84 -9.56 -9.83
C GLY A 180 -10.31 -9.24 -9.59
N ASP A 181 -11.17 -10.24 -9.82
CA ASP A 181 -12.57 -10.20 -9.42
C ASP A 181 -12.66 -9.95 -7.89
N PRO A 182 -13.28 -8.85 -7.43
CA PRO A 182 -13.37 -8.52 -6.00
C PRO A 182 -14.18 -9.55 -5.19
N ASP A 183 -14.99 -10.38 -5.85
CA ASP A 183 -15.74 -11.46 -5.22
C ASP A 183 -14.91 -12.74 -5.03
N LEU A 184 -13.69 -12.79 -5.59
CA LEU A 184 -12.78 -13.92 -5.47
C LEU A 184 -11.61 -13.63 -4.51
N PRO A 185 -11.10 -14.65 -3.80
CA PRO A 185 -9.89 -14.51 -3.00
C PRO A 185 -8.71 -14.05 -3.86
N SER A 186 -8.04 -12.98 -3.43
CA SER A 186 -6.84 -12.46 -4.08
C SER A 186 -5.68 -13.44 -3.87
N PRO A 187 -5.00 -13.91 -4.93
CA PRO A 187 -3.87 -14.84 -4.79
C PRO A 187 -2.62 -14.17 -4.18
N SER A 188 -2.63 -12.85 -4.00
CA SER A 188 -1.52 -12.10 -3.43
C SER A 188 -1.99 -11.14 -2.34
N ALA A 189 -1.10 -10.79 -1.41
CA ALA A 189 -1.39 -9.92 -0.29
C ALA A 189 -0.23 -8.95 0.00
N ALA A 190 -0.59 -7.74 0.41
CA ALA A 190 0.29 -6.78 1.02
C ALA A 190 0.41 -7.09 2.52
N ILE A 191 1.64 -7.22 3.00
CA ILE A 191 1.93 -7.45 4.43
C ILE A 191 2.74 -6.28 4.97
N THR A 192 2.22 -5.56 5.97
CA THR A 192 3.00 -4.61 6.76
C THR A 192 3.99 -5.38 7.64
N THR A 193 5.30 -5.15 7.44
CA THR A 193 6.33 -5.83 8.22
C THR A 193 6.40 -5.31 9.65
N LEU A 194 6.70 -6.19 10.61
CA LEU A 194 6.91 -5.78 12.01
C LEU A 194 8.37 -5.41 12.32
N ALA A 195 9.32 -5.70 11.44
CA ALA A 195 10.75 -5.50 11.71
C ALA A 195 11.08 -4.07 12.17
N GLY A 196 10.55 -3.05 11.47
CA GLY A 196 10.74 -1.63 11.82
C GLY A 196 10.02 -1.18 13.10
N THR A 197 9.10 -1.98 13.62
CA THR A 197 8.27 -1.67 14.80
C THR A 197 8.54 -2.62 15.97
N ALA A 198 9.35 -3.66 15.76
CA ALA A 198 9.60 -4.70 16.76
C ALA A 198 10.21 -4.15 18.05
N GLU A 199 11.12 -3.18 17.96
CA GLU A 199 11.68 -2.51 19.14
C GLU A 199 10.63 -1.73 19.94
N TRP A 200 9.72 -1.02 19.27
CA TRP A 200 8.61 -0.35 19.92
C TRP A 200 7.69 -1.37 20.63
N ILE A 201 7.36 -2.49 19.96
CA ILE A 201 6.57 -3.57 20.58
C ILE A 201 7.26 -4.08 21.84
N ASP A 202 8.56 -4.36 21.78
CA ASP A 202 9.34 -4.84 22.92
C ASP A 202 9.37 -3.82 24.07
N ASN A 203 9.48 -2.53 23.76
CA ASN A 203 9.47 -1.46 24.77
C ASN A 203 8.12 -1.37 25.49
N ILE A 204 7.00 -1.46 24.77
CA ILE A 204 5.66 -1.50 25.36
C ILE A 204 5.49 -2.77 26.21
N VAL A 205 5.77 -3.95 25.65
CA VAL A 205 5.54 -5.25 26.31
C VAL A 205 6.43 -5.43 27.54
N SER A 206 7.65 -4.88 27.53
CA SER A 206 8.55 -4.90 28.69
C SER A 206 8.23 -3.83 29.76
N GLY A 207 7.30 -2.92 29.47
CA GLY A 207 6.99 -1.77 30.34
C GLY A 207 8.06 -0.68 30.35
N ARG A 208 8.99 -0.69 29.39
CA ARG A 208 10.00 0.38 29.22
C ARG A 208 9.40 1.64 28.59
N ASP A 209 8.36 1.47 27.77
CA ASP A 209 7.57 2.57 27.23
C ASP A 209 6.16 2.54 27.82
N THR A 210 5.92 3.39 28.81
CA THR A 210 4.60 3.59 29.41
C THR A 210 3.90 4.84 28.86
N GLN A 211 4.61 5.69 28.10
CA GLN A 211 4.08 6.97 27.63
C GLN A 211 3.22 6.78 26.38
N SER A 212 3.53 5.77 25.56
CA SER A 212 2.71 5.37 24.42
C SER A 212 1.50 4.51 24.78
N VAL A 213 1.31 4.16 26.07
CA VAL A 213 0.18 3.36 26.53
C VAL A 213 -1.03 4.26 26.84
N LEU A 214 -2.11 3.99 26.12
CA LEU A 214 -3.41 4.61 26.26
C LEU A 214 -4.34 3.74 27.11
N THR A 215 -5.28 4.40 27.76
CA THR A 215 -6.33 3.88 28.64
C THR A 215 -7.63 4.62 28.30
N ALA A 216 -8.74 4.20 28.89
CA ALA A 216 -10.00 4.93 28.74
C ALA A 216 -9.92 6.41 29.17
N GLU A 217 -9.00 6.76 30.08
CA GLU A 217 -8.91 8.11 30.67
C GLU A 217 -8.07 9.08 29.83
N ASN A 218 -7.00 8.59 29.19
CA ASN A 218 -6.04 9.41 28.44
C ASN A 218 -6.13 9.24 26.92
N THR A 219 -7.05 8.41 26.42
CA THR A 219 -7.26 8.26 24.98
C THR A 219 -7.82 9.55 24.39
N PRO A 220 -7.18 10.14 23.37
CA PRO A 220 -7.71 11.31 22.69
C PRO A 220 -9.11 11.05 22.14
N ALA A 221 -10.00 12.03 22.27
CA ALA A 221 -11.31 11.94 21.62
C ALA A 221 -11.12 11.78 20.09
N PRO A 222 -11.93 10.94 19.42
CA PRO A 222 -11.86 10.81 17.97
C PRO A 222 -11.96 12.19 17.31
N PRO A 223 -11.21 12.44 16.23
CA PRO A 223 -11.37 13.66 15.46
C PRO A 223 -12.83 13.79 15.01
N LYS A 224 -13.44 14.95 15.29
CA LYS A 224 -14.87 15.19 15.03
C LYS A 224 -15.22 15.25 13.54
N ASN A 225 -14.22 15.53 12.70
CA ASN A 225 -14.35 15.46 11.25
C ASN A 225 -13.80 14.10 10.83
N ILE A 226 -14.68 13.13 10.63
CA ILE A 226 -14.29 11.91 9.92
C ILE A 226 -14.07 12.37 8.48
N GLN A 227 -12.86 12.23 7.95
CA GLN A 227 -12.59 12.48 6.53
C GLN A 227 -13.32 11.39 5.71
N THR A 228 -14.63 11.58 5.55
CA THR A 228 -15.45 10.79 4.62
C THR A 228 -15.62 11.65 3.37
N SER A 229 -15.66 11.03 2.20
CA SER A 229 -16.09 11.69 0.97
C SER A 229 -17.51 12.27 1.05
N GLY A 230 -18.22 12.07 2.17
CA GLY A 230 -19.54 12.62 2.46
C GLY A 230 -19.55 14.13 2.70
N ASP A 231 -18.48 14.71 3.27
CA ASP A 231 -18.47 16.13 3.66
C ASP A 231 -18.47 17.09 2.46
N ASN A 232 -18.02 16.62 1.29
CA ASN A 232 -18.00 17.37 0.04
C ASN A 232 -18.78 16.69 -1.08
N ILE A 233 -19.77 15.83 -0.75
CA ILE A 233 -20.54 15.06 -1.75
C ILE A 233 -21.12 15.96 -2.84
N TRP A 234 -21.57 17.16 -2.47
CA TRP A 234 -22.11 18.16 -3.40
C TRP A 234 -21.04 18.82 -4.26
N GLY A 235 -19.83 19.01 -3.73
CA GLY A 235 -18.67 19.49 -4.50
C GLY A 235 -18.23 18.48 -5.54
N TYR A 236 -18.11 17.21 -5.16
CA TYR A 236 -17.77 16.13 -6.09
C TYR A 236 -18.87 15.89 -7.13
N LEU A 237 -20.15 15.96 -6.73
CA LEU A 237 -21.27 15.88 -7.66
C LEU A 237 -21.24 17.04 -8.67
N ALA A 238 -20.95 18.26 -8.23
CA ALA A 238 -20.84 19.42 -9.12
C ALA A 238 -19.70 19.26 -10.13
N ILE A 239 -18.53 18.79 -9.70
CA ILE A 239 -17.39 18.50 -10.58
C ILE A 239 -17.76 17.39 -11.58
N ALA A 240 -18.41 16.32 -11.13
CA ALA A 240 -18.82 15.22 -12.00
C ALA A 240 -19.86 15.65 -13.06
N VAL A 241 -20.86 16.46 -12.67
CA VAL A 241 -21.87 17.01 -13.59
C VAL A 241 -21.22 17.96 -14.59
N LEU A 242 -20.27 18.79 -14.16
CA LEU A 242 -19.53 19.69 -15.04
C LEU A 242 -18.68 18.90 -16.05
N GLY A 243 -17.99 17.86 -15.60
CA GLY A 243 -17.23 16.94 -16.47
C GLY A 243 -18.12 16.25 -17.52
N LEU A 244 -19.30 15.77 -17.11
CA LEU A 244 -20.29 15.18 -18.03
C LEU A 244 -20.83 16.19 -19.05
N ALA A 245 -21.07 17.44 -18.64
CA ALA A 245 -21.53 18.49 -19.54
C ALA A 245 -20.47 18.86 -20.59
N VAL A 246 -19.20 18.99 -20.16
CA VAL A 246 -18.07 19.27 -21.06
C VAL A 246 -17.87 18.11 -22.05
N ALA A 247 -17.94 16.85 -21.59
CA ALA A 247 -17.85 15.69 -22.46
C ALA A 247 -19.02 15.61 -23.47
N ALA A 248 -20.23 15.94 -23.06
CA ALA A 248 -21.41 15.96 -23.93
C ALA A 248 -21.37 17.08 -24.98
N VAL A 249 -20.80 18.25 -24.65
CA VAL A 249 -20.60 19.34 -25.61
C VAL A 249 -19.47 19.01 -26.58
N GLY A 250 -18.36 18.44 -26.08
CA GLY A 250 -17.24 17.98 -26.91
C GLY A 250 -17.63 16.89 -27.91
N SER A 251 -18.49 15.94 -27.51
CA SER A 251 -18.97 14.88 -28.40
C SER A 251 -19.86 15.43 -29.52
N ARG A 252 -20.69 16.44 -29.24
CA ARG A 252 -21.53 17.10 -30.26
C ARG A 252 -20.72 17.91 -31.27
N ILE A 253 -19.63 18.55 -30.84
CA ILE A 253 -18.73 19.29 -31.74
C ILE A 253 -17.93 18.33 -32.64
N ARG A 254 -17.58 17.14 -32.13
CA ARG A 254 -16.87 16.10 -32.91
C ARG A 254 -17.77 15.45 -33.96
N ILE A 255 -19.06 15.27 -33.67
CA ILE A 255 -20.06 14.73 -34.62
C ILE A 255 -20.39 15.75 -35.73
N ALA A 256 -20.33 17.06 -35.45
CA ALA A 256 -20.55 18.11 -36.45
C ALA A 256 -19.35 18.38 -37.39
N ARG A 257 -18.22 17.69 -37.18
CA ARG A 257 -16.98 17.81 -37.98
C ARG A 257 -16.63 16.54 -38.77
N GLN A 258 -17.52 15.55 -38.80
CA GLN A 258 -17.51 14.44 -39.76
C GLN A 258 -18.65 14.65 -40.75
#